data_AF-A0A8C4NCM7-F1
#
_entry.id   AF-A0A8C4NCM7-F1
#
_cell.length_a   1.000
_cell.length_b   1.000
_cell.length_c   1.000
_cell.angle_alpha   90.00
_cell.angle_beta   90.00
_cell.angle_gamma   90.00
#
_symmetry.space_group_name_H-M   'P 1'
#
loop_
_entity.id
_entity.type
_entity.pdbx_description
1 polymer ?
#
loop_
_entity_poly.entity_id
_entity_poly.type
_entity_poly.pdbx_seq_one_letter_code
_entity_poly.pdbx_strand_id
1 'polypeptide(L)'
;MWVRNGLQIKGQAMTYVQSHFCNSMIDPDIYLLQVCASKLDPDFFISSVFERYKVVDLLTIASKHQNAVLDPEHERPMLEGALTFLVVLLGVRLHLGITDDEILHSEMVSQLCMGDKTHSNLLDLIPENPNPKSGVSLGTGYFEKVLSAVADFRAPVFEPGGSMQQGMYTPKSAVWDVEFDPISVILRAVYRRDMQSAMDRYTAFLKQSGRFDGNPWPPYRERPPLHPQYQGLLRLLHCKTMHIVLFTLLYKILMDHQNLSDHVLCMVLYLLEMGVDSSTESESTREEPDTEDQCYDSWFPSSSLLNNLHHVISFVRVRVAHDAPEVARQVTHEPNSTEQTAQVFSLVAERRRKFQEMINKNSEAAAAAGVFRRHSSSRPHSGQARSFGAPMLLPQQLVTAVLEIRESMLSLLVKLHHKLSGKQDSYPGPDTERPTPLTHGDGLAVIERILQKAAQRSCQNEQSLEEICCKVAPPVPPRRTSPGESLDKEERRRRARERQKKLLAEFASRQKSFMETAMEISK
;
A
#
# COMPACT_ATOMS: atom_id res chain seq x y z
N MET A 1 11.85 -2.28 -7.31
CA MET A 1 13.10 -1.66 -7.81
C MET A 1 13.46 -2.03 -9.25
N TRP A 2 13.14 -3.25 -9.72
CA TRP A 2 13.60 -3.79 -11.01
C TRP A 2 13.03 -3.12 -12.27
N VAL A 3 11.92 -2.39 -12.15
CA VAL A 3 11.17 -1.77 -13.27
C VAL A 3 12.04 -0.85 -14.12
N ARG A 4 13.03 -0.17 -13.51
CA ARG A 4 13.93 0.77 -14.20
C ARG A 4 15.19 0.16 -14.81
N ASN A 5 15.46 -1.13 -14.56
CA ASN A 5 16.73 -1.77 -14.90
C ASN A 5 16.68 -2.54 -16.24
N GLY A 6 15.69 -2.24 -17.09
CA GLY A 6 15.51 -2.87 -18.39
C GLY A 6 14.93 -4.29 -18.34
N LEU A 7 14.63 -4.83 -19.52
CA LEU A 7 13.90 -6.10 -19.67
C LEU A 7 14.69 -7.31 -19.17
N GLN A 8 16.01 -7.32 -19.33
CA GLN A 8 16.87 -8.43 -18.88
C GLN A 8 16.79 -8.63 -17.37
N ILE A 9 16.90 -7.54 -16.61
CA ILE A 9 16.81 -7.56 -15.15
C ILE A 9 15.39 -7.91 -14.70
N LYS A 10 14.36 -7.48 -15.45
CA LYS A 10 12.99 -7.95 -15.21
C LYS A 10 12.87 -9.47 -15.37
N GLY A 11 13.53 -10.06 -16.36
CA GLY A 11 13.60 -11.52 -16.53
C GLY A 11 14.28 -12.23 -15.36
N GLN A 12 15.41 -11.71 -14.88
CA GLN A 12 16.10 -12.25 -13.69
C GLN A 12 15.24 -12.14 -12.43
N ALA A 13 14.53 -11.01 -12.27
CA ALA A 13 13.61 -10.82 -11.15
C ALA A 13 12.45 -11.83 -11.17
N MET A 14 12.02 -12.28 -12.35
CA MET A 14 11.02 -13.36 -12.42
C MET A 14 11.59 -14.67 -11.86
N THR A 15 12.79 -15.08 -12.28
CA THR A 15 13.45 -16.28 -11.76
C THR A 15 13.69 -16.21 -10.26
N TYR A 16 13.96 -15.01 -9.75
CA TYR A 16 14.16 -14.76 -8.32
C TYR A 16 12.91 -14.99 -7.46
N VAL A 17 11.72 -14.70 -8.01
CA VAL A 17 10.42 -14.85 -7.32
C VAL A 17 9.78 -16.23 -7.60
N GLN A 18 10.16 -16.89 -8.69
CA GLN A 18 9.60 -18.19 -9.07
C GLN A 18 9.68 -19.19 -7.91
N SER A 19 8.55 -19.84 -7.63
CA SER A 19 8.38 -20.71 -6.46
C SER A 19 9.36 -21.88 -6.39
N HIS A 20 9.93 -22.34 -7.51
CA HIS A 20 10.95 -23.40 -7.53
C HIS A 20 12.25 -22.99 -6.80
N PHE A 21 12.61 -21.70 -6.86
CA PHE A 21 13.88 -21.19 -6.33
C PHE A 21 13.69 -20.26 -5.13
N CYS A 22 12.45 -19.94 -4.77
CA CYS A 22 12.15 -18.94 -3.75
C CYS A 22 12.81 -19.25 -2.39
N ASN A 23 12.88 -20.53 -2.01
CA ASN A 23 13.45 -21.02 -0.76
C ASN A 23 14.97 -20.77 -0.68
N SER A 24 15.61 -20.53 -1.83
CA SER A 24 17.04 -20.27 -1.99
C SER A 24 17.33 -18.82 -2.42
N MET A 25 16.29 -18.01 -2.67
CA MET A 25 16.40 -16.67 -3.23
C MET A 25 15.58 -15.66 -2.41
N ILE A 26 14.34 -15.36 -2.80
CA ILE A 26 13.54 -14.31 -2.16
C ILE A 26 13.22 -14.58 -0.69
N ASP A 27 12.96 -15.84 -0.31
CA ASP A 27 12.52 -16.13 1.08
C ASP A 27 13.65 -15.90 2.10
N PRO A 28 14.90 -16.38 1.87
CA PRO A 28 16.05 -16.03 2.73
C PRO A 28 16.37 -14.54 2.75
N ASP A 29 16.25 -13.84 1.62
CA ASP A 29 16.55 -12.42 1.53
C ASP A 29 15.52 -11.57 2.29
N ILE A 30 14.22 -11.88 2.16
CA ILE A 30 13.18 -11.25 2.97
C ILE A 30 13.41 -11.54 4.45
N TYR A 31 13.73 -12.78 4.82
CA TYR A 31 14.03 -13.12 6.20
C TYR A 31 15.24 -12.35 6.74
N LEU A 32 16.33 -12.25 6.00
CA LEU A 32 17.51 -11.47 6.39
C LEU A 32 17.16 -9.99 6.57
N LEU A 33 16.35 -9.43 5.68
CA LEU A 33 15.87 -8.06 5.80
C LEU A 33 14.97 -7.87 7.01
N GLN A 34 14.13 -8.85 7.37
CA GLN A 34 13.31 -8.83 8.58
C GLN A 34 14.19 -8.86 9.85
N VAL A 35 15.25 -9.69 9.86
CA VAL A 35 16.22 -9.72 10.96
C VAL A 35 16.90 -8.35 11.10
N CYS A 36 17.41 -7.79 10.01
CA CYS A 36 18.03 -6.46 10.01
C CYS A 36 17.05 -5.37 10.48
N ALA A 37 15.84 -5.33 9.91
CA ALA A 37 14.78 -4.40 10.28
C ALA A 37 14.43 -4.47 11.77
N SER A 38 14.45 -5.67 12.36
CA SER A 38 14.16 -5.85 13.79
C SER A 38 15.22 -5.25 14.74
N LYS A 39 16.42 -4.93 14.23
CA LYS A 39 17.57 -4.46 15.02
C LYS A 39 18.00 -3.04 14.68
N LEU A 40 17.71 -2.56 13.47
CA LEU A 40 18.08 -1.22 13.02
C LEU A 40 17.16 -0.15 13.61
N ASP A 41 17.63 1.09 13.57
CA ASP A 41 16.78 2.25 13.82
C ASP A 41 15.62 2.29 12.80
N PRO A 42 14.35 2.34 13.24
CA PRO A 42 13.20 2.19 12.36
C PRO A 42 13.02 3.39 11.43
N ASP A 43 13.35 4.61 11.89
CA ASP A 43 13.33 5.81 11.06
C ASP A 43 14.35 5.72 9.92
N PHE A 44 15.57 5.26 10.22
CA PHE A 44 16.60 4.97 9.23
C PHE A 44 16.17 3.91 8.22
N PHE A 45 15.60 2.80 8.66
CA PHE A 45 15.18 1.72 7.77
C PHE A 45 14.09 2.20 6.80
N ILE A 46 13.03 2.85 7.31
CA ILE A 46 11.94 3.36 6.46
C ILE A 46 12.45 4.42 5.48
N SER A 47 13.29 5.36 5.94
CA SER A 47 13.90 6.37 5.07
C SER A 47 14.71 5.72 3.95
N SER A 48 15.50 4.70 4.29
CA SER A 48 16.32 3.95 3.33
C SER A 48 15.46 3.26 2.27
N VAL A 49 14.33 2.67 2.65
CA VAL A 49 13.43 2.01 1.69
C VAL A 49 12.95 3.01 0.64
N PHE A 50 12.34 4.12 1.05
CA PHE A 50 11.81 5.11 0.09
C PHE A 50 12.92 5.77 -0.74
N GLU A 51 14.12 5.96 -0.18
CA GLU A 51 15.28 6.45 -0.92
C GLU A 51 15.78 5.47 -1.99
N ARG A 52 15.82 4.17 -1.69
CA ARG A 52 16.24 3.14 -2.64
C ARG A 52 15.25 2.99 -3.79
N TYR A 53 13.96 3.18 -3.50
CA TYR A 53 12.90 3.25 -4.51
C TYR A 53 12.82 4.60 -5.24
N LYS A 54 13.59 5.62 -4.82
CA LYS A 54 13.65 6.94 -5.47
C LYS A 54 12.30 7.67 -5.55
N VAL A 55 11.43 7.42 -4.57
CA VAL A 55 10.09 8.05 -4.49
C VAL A 55 9.99 9.07 -3.38
N VAL A 56 11.12 9.50 -2.81
CA VAL A 56 11.10 10.45 -1.69
C VAL A 56 10.59 11.83 -2.12
N ASP A 57 10.89 12.25 -3.36
CA ASP A 57 10.39 13.51 -3.91
C ASP A 57 8.85 13.49 -4.09
N LEU A 58 8.24 12.30 -4.22
CA LEU A 58 6.79 12.12 -4.26
C LEU A 58 6.14 12.28 -2.87
N LEU A 59 6.91 12.10 -1.79
CA LEU A 59 6.45 12.17 -0.40
C LEU A 59 6.55 13.60 0.15
N THR A 60 5.95 14.54 -0.58
CA THR A 60 5.77 15.95 -0.19
C THR A 60 4.28 16.28 -0.19
N ILE A 61 3.87 17.29 0.58
CA ILE A 61 2.48 17.79 0.60
C ILE A 61 2.23 18.85 -0.50
N ALA A 62 3.28 19.33 -1.15
CA ALA A 62 3.15 20.25 -2.29
C ALA A 62 2.26 19.66 -3.41
N SER A 63 1.50 20.53 -4.09
CA SER A 63 0.60 20.09 -5.17
C SER A 63 1.36 19.52 -6.36
N LYS A 64 2.58 20.01 -6.58
CA LYS A 64 3.52 19.53 -7.58
C LYS A 64 4.82 19.13 -6.90
N HIS A 65 5.38 18.02 -7.33
CA HIS A 65 6.73 17.62 -7.04
C HIS A 65 7.50 17.43 -8.35
N GLN A 66 8.82 17.48 -8.26
CA GLN A 66 9.69 17.13 -9.37
C GLN A 66 10.65 16.06 -8.87
N ASN A 67 10.68 14.93 -9.57
CA ASN A 67 11.62 13.86 -9.30
C ASN A 67 12.77 13.98 -10.31
N ALA A 68 13.97 14.21 -9.81
CA ALA A 68 15.15 14.38 -10.67
C ALA A 68 15.68 13.05 -11.22
N VAL A 69 15.22 11.91 -10.69
CA VAL A 69 15.80 10.58 -10.95
C VAL A 69 14.84 9.64 -11.68
N LEU A 70 13.53 9.74 -11.41
CA LEU A 70 12.51 8.90 -12.04
C LEU A 70 11.72 9.68 -13.08
N ASP A 71 11.47 9.02 -14.21
CA ASP A 71 10.46 9.50 -15.16
C ASP A 71 9.05 9.42 -14.53
N PRO A 72 8.13 10.32 -14.90
CA PRO A 72 6.77 10.36 -14.33
C PRO A 72 6.02 9.02 -14.44
N GLU A 73 6.24 8.26 -15.50
CA GLU A 73 5.62 6.93 -15.72
C GLU A 73 6.10 5.86 -14.73
N HIS A 74 7.30 6.04 -14.18
CA HIS A 74 7.92 5.09 -13.26
C HIS A 74 7.60 5.40 -11.79
N GLU A 75 7.13 6.60 -11.46
CA GLU A 75 6.85 7.00 -10.07
C GLU A 75 5.80 6.12 -9.40
N ARG A 76 4.65 5.91 -10.05
CA ARG A 76 3.57 5.06 -9.50
C ARG A 76 4.05 3.61 -9.30
N PRO A 77 4.61 2.90 -10.30
CA PRO A 77 5.14 1.55 -10.11
C PRO A 77 6.21 1.44 -9.03
N MET A 78 7.05 2.47 -8.85
CA MET A 78 8.08 2.48 -7.81
C MET A 78 7.50 2.72 -6.43
N LEU A 79 6.49 3.57 -6.28
CA LEU A 79 5.78 3.75 -5.02
C LEU A 79 5.04 2.48 -4.63
N GLU A 80 4.30 1.89 -5.58
CA GLU A 80 3.64 0.60 -5.39
C GLU A 80 4.63 -0.46 -4.93
N GLY A 81 5.79 -0.55 -5.58
CA GLY A 81 6.83 -1.50 -5.21
C GLY A 81 7.46 -1.25 -3.83
N ALA A 82 7.55 0.00 -3.37
CA ALA A 82 8.07 0.34 -2.05
C ALA A 82 7.08 -0.09 -0.95
N LEU A 83 5.80 0.20 -1.16
CA LEU A 83 4.73 -0.19 -0.24
C LEU A 83 4.52 -1.71 -0.26
N THR A 84 4.54 -2.35 -1.42
CA THR A 84 4.46 -3.81 -1.54
C THR A 84 5.61 -4.48 -0.78
N PHE A 85 6.83 -3.92 -0.88
CA PHE A 85 7.96 -4.42 -0.11
C PHE A 85 7.72 -4.30 1.40
N LEU A 86 7.23 -3.16 1.90
CA LEU A 86 6.93 -3.01 3.33
C LEU A 86 5.80 -3.95 3.78
N VAL A 87 4.76 -4.11 2.97
CA VAL A 87 3.64 -5.04 3.23
C VAL A 87 4.14 -6.48 3.30
N VAL A 88 5.01 -6.91 2.38
CA VAL A 88 5.62 -8.25 2.39
C VAL A 88 6.58 -8.40 3.58
N LEU A 89 7.43 -7.41 3.83
CA LEU A 89 8.41 -7.45 4.92
C LEU A 89 7.72 -7.56 6.28
N LEU A 90 6.69 -6.76 6.54
CA LEU A 90 5.94 -6.78 7.80
C LEU A 90 4.89 -7.89 7.83
N GLY A 91 4.47 -8.35 6.65
CA GLY A 91 3.38 -9.27 6.41
C GLY A 91 3.80 -10.62 5.84
N VAL A 92 5.02 -11.11 5.98
CA VAL A 92 5.36 -12.53 5.75
C VAL A 92 5.93 -13.16 7.03
N ARG A 93 5.59 -14.43 7.31
CA ARG A 93 6.07 -15.17 8.50
C ARG A 93 6.91 -16.42 8.19
N LEU A 94 7.20 -16.73 6.93
CA LEU A 94 7.88 -17.97 6.48
C LEU A 94 8.99 -18.46 7.41
N HIS A 95 9.93 -17.59 7.79
CA HIS A 95 11.06 -17.94 8.65
C HIS A 95 11.00 -17.29 10.05
N LEU A 96 9.82 -16.87 10.50
CA LEU A 96 9.59 -16.15 11.76
C LEU A 96 8.78 -16.96 12.79
N GLY A 97 8.86 -18.30 12.72
CA GLY A 97 8.30 -19.20 13.73
C GLY A 97 7.05 -19.98 13.30
N ILE A 98 6.70 -19.98 12.00
CA ILE A 98 5.69 -20.90 11.48
C ILE A 98 6.33 -22.26 11.14
N THR A 99 5.51 -23.31 11.18
CA THR A 99 5.93 -24.68 10.88
C THR A 99 6.04 -24.93 9.39
N ASP A 100 6.83 -25.94 8.98
CA ASP A 100 6.99 -26.31 7.57
C ASP A 100 5.66 -26.72 6.93
N ASP A 101 4.82 -27.36 7.74
CA ASP A 101 3.44 -27.74 7.44
C ASP A 101 2.60 -26.52 7.03
N GLU A 102 2.66 -25.44 7.81
CA GLU A 102 1.97 -24.18 7.53
C GLU A 102 2.56 -23.45 6.31
N ILE A 103 3.88 -23.53 6.10
CA ILE A 103 4.53 -22.97 4.90
C ILE A 103 4.01 -23.66 3.65
N LEU A 104 4.04 -25.00 3.62
CA LEU A 104 3.56 -25.79 2.49
C LEU A 104 2.09 -25.53 2.21
N HIS A 105 1.28 -25.47 3.27
CA HIS A 105 -0.14 -25.17 3.18
C HIS A 105 -0.38 -23.79 2.57
N SER A 106 0.31 -22.75 3.06
CA SER A 106 0.22 -21.38 2.53
C SER A 106 0.70 -21.29 1.08
N GLU A 107 1.74 -22.04 0.70
CA GLU A 107 2.24 -22.05 -0.68
C GLU A 107 1.21 -22.67 -1.62
N MET A 108 0.64 -23.81 -1.24
CA MET A 108 -0.34 -24.52 -2.06
C MET A 108 -1.62 -23.70 -2.26
N VAL A 109 -2.11 -23.07 -1.20
CA VAL A 109 -3.23 -22.12 -1.28
C VAL A 109 -2.89 -20.97 -2.23
N SER A 110 -1.70 -20.36 -2.09
CA SER A 110 -1.30 -19.24 -2.95
C SER A 110 -1.25 -19.64 -4.44
N GLN A 111 -0.68 -20.81 -4.75
CA GLN A 111 -0.60 -21.33 -6.12
C GLN A 111 -1.98 -21.60 -6.71
N LEU A 112 -2.85 -22.27 -5.94
CA LEU A 112 -4.19 -22.63 -6.38
C LEU A 112 -5.11 -21.42 -6.48
N CYS A 113 -4.95 -20.39 -5.66
CA CYS A 113 -5.73 -19.16 -5.75
C CYS A 113 -5.39 -18.35 -7.02
N MET A 114 -4.11 -18.31 -7.42
CA MET A 114 -3.68 -17.65 -8.66
C MET A 114 -4.19 -18.35 -9.93
N GLY A 115 -4.47 -19.65 -9.88
CA GLY A 115 -5.04 -20.39 -11.01
C GLY A 115 -5.16 -21.87 -10.73
N ASP A 116 -6.09 -22.54 -11.40
CA ASP A 116 -6.23 -24.00 -11.32
C ASP A 116 -4.94 -24.68 -11.79
N LYS A 117 -4.54 -25.76 -11.10
CA LYS A 117 -3.27 -26.46 -11.39
C LYS A 117 -3.48 -27.95 -11.56
N THR A 118 -2.70 -28.59 -12.43
CA THR A 118 -2.57 -30.04 -12.44
C THR A 118 -1.74 -30.48 -11.23
N HIS A 119 -1.82 -31.76 -10.88
CA HIS A 119 -0.95 -32.36 -9.86
C HIS A 119 0.53 -32.13 -10.16
N SER A 120 0.96 -32.41 -11.39
CA SER A 120 2.34 -32.24 -11.82
C SER A 120 2.79 -30.78 -11.77
N ASN A 121 1.94 -29.82 -12.16
CA ASN A 121 2.31 -28.42 -12.05
C ASN A 121 2.45 -27.94 -10.61
N LEU A 122 1.66 -28.47 -9.67
CA LEU A 122 1.84 -28.17 -8.25
C LEU A 122 3.14 -28.76 -7.71
N LEU A 123 3.47 -30.00 -8.09
CA LEU A 123 4.75 -30.63 -7.72
C LEU A 123 5.95 -29.84 -8.27
N ASP A 124 5.84 -29.30 -9.49
CA ASP A 124 6.89 -28.46 -10.06
C ASP A 124 7.01 -27.15 -9.26
N LEU A 125 5.88 -26.46 -9.03
CA LEU A 125 5.88 -25.12 -8.43
C LEU A 125 6.22 -25.10 -6.94
N ILE A 126 5.86 -26.15 -6.19
CA ILE A 126 6.00 -26.19 -4.75
C ILE A 126 7.33 -26.88 -4.40
N PRO A 127 8.24 -26.21 -3.66
CA PRO A 127 9.49 -26.84 -3.28
C PRO A 127 9.28 -28.15 -2.53
N GLU A 128 9.99 -29.22 -2.94
CA GLU A 128 9.99 -30.52 -2.24
C GLU A 128 10.40 -30.37 -0.76
N ASN A 129 11.25 -29.37 -0.48
CA ASN A 129 11.58 -28.97 0.87
C ASN A 129 11.34 -27.45 1.04
N PRO A 130 10.17 -27.04 1.58
CA PRO A 130 9.85 -25.64 1.84
C PRO A 130 10.77 -25.02 2.91
N ASN A 131 11.39 -25.84 3.77
CA ASN A 131 12.38 -25.40 4.74
C ASN A 131 13.59 -26.36 4.78
N PRO A 132 14.58 -26.16 3.90
CA PRO A 132 15.74 -27.04 3.82
C PRO A 132 16.57 -27.13 5.10
N LYS A 133 16.36 -26.24 6.09
CA LYS A 133 17.04 -26.24 7.39
C LYS A 133 16.40 -27.16 8.42
N SER A 134 15.15 -27.57 8.21
CA SER A 134 14.41 -28.47 9.11
C SER A 134 14.92 -29.90 9.05
N GLY A 135 15.59 -30.30 7.95
CA GLY A 135 16.09 -31.66 7.75
C GLY A 135 14.99 -32.70 7.52
N VAL A 136 13.72 -32.30 7.55
CA VAL A 136 12.56 -33.13 7.24
C VAL A 136 12.27 -33.00 5.74
N SER A 137 12.50 -34.07 4.97
CA SER A 137 11.92 -34.15 3.62
C SER A 137 10.44 -34.43 3.78
N LEU A 138 9.60 -33.44 3.45
CA LEU A 138 8.16 -33.62 3.35
C LEU A 138 7.90 -34.55 2.15
N GLY A 139 7.89 -35.85 2.41
CA GLY A 139 7.65 -36.86 1.38
C GLY A 139 6.30 -36.66 0.70
N THR A 140 6.11 -37.34 -0.44
CA THR A 140 4.89 -37.28 -1.26
C THR A 140 3.59 -37.42 -0.47
N GLY A 141 3.57 -38.23 0.60
CA GLY A 141 2.38 -38.41 1.44
C GLY A 141 1.90 -37.14 2.17
N TYR A 142 2.80 -36.22 2.52
CA TYR A 142 2.40 -34.98 3.19
C TYR A 142 1.83 -33.97 2.18
N PHE A 143 2.44 -33.87 1.00
CA PHE A 143 1.93 -33.08 -0.12
C PHE A 143 0.49 -33.48 -0.46
N GLU A 144 0.21 -34.79 -0.62
CA GLU A 144 -1.15 -35.29 -0.89
C GLU A 144 -2.14 -34.93 0.21
N LYS A 145 -1.71 -35.01 1.49
CA LYS A 145 -2.55 -34.65 2.62
C LYS A 145 -2.97 -33.19 2.54
N VAL A 146 -2.03 -32.26 2.31
CA VAL A 146 -2.32 -30.83 2.16
C VAL A 146 -3.19 -30.58 0.93
N LEU A 147 -2.86 -31.18 -0.22
CA LEU A 147 -3.63 -31.03 -1.45
C LEU A 147 -5.09 -31.46 -1.28
N SER A 148 -5.30 -32.61 -0.66
CA SER A 148 -6.64 -33.10 -0.34
C SER A 148 -7.38 -32.21 0.65
N ALA A 149 -6.67 -31.47 1.52
CA ALA A 149 -7.27 -30.56 2.48
C ALA A 149 -7.74 -29.27 1.80
N VAL A 150 -6.94 -28.68 0.91
CA VAL A 150 -7.17 -27.33 0.35
C VAL A 150 -7.85 -27.31 -1.02
N ALA A 151 -7.86 -28.43 -1.76
CA ALA A 151 -8.34 -28.44 -3.15
C ALA A 151 -9.41 -29.49 -3.43
N ASP A 152 -10.30 -29.17 -4.37
CA ASP A 152 -11.20 -30.10 -5.03
C ASP A 152 -10.63 -30.49 -6.40
N PHE A 153 -10.72 -31.78 -6.75
CA PHE A 153 -10.29 -32.27 -8.06
C PHE A 153 -11.44 -32.20 -9.07
N ARG A 154 -11.26 -31.43 -10.13
CA ARG A 154 -12.14 -31.38 -11.30
C ARG A 154 -11.67 -32.40 -12.33
N ALA A 155 -12.50 -33.41 -12.58
CA ALA A 155 -12.19 -34.46 -13.54
C ALA A 155 -12.03 -33.93 -14.99
N PRO A 156 -11.23 -34.61 -15.83
CA PRO A 156 -11.10 -34.28 -17.25
C PRO A 156 -12.46 -34.25 -17.95
N VAL A 157 -12.69 -33.23 -18.79
CA VAL A 157 -13.92 -33.10 -19.58
C VAL A 157 -13.58 -33.19 -21.07
N PHE A 158 -14.35 -33.99 -21.81
CA PHE A 158 -14.27 -34.05 -23.26
C PHE A 158 -15.15 -32.94 -23.86
N GLU A 159 -14.55 -32.05 -24.63
CA GLU A 159 -15.30 -31.03 -25.36
C GLU A 159 -15.91 -31.63 -26.63
N PRO A 160 -17.05 -31.08 -27.13
CA PRO A 160 -17.72 -31.56 -28.34
C PRO A 160 -16.86 -31.54 -29.63
N GLY A 161 -15.66 -30.94 -29.60
CA GLY A 161 -14.68 -30.91 -30.69
C GLY A 161 -13.58 -31.98 -30.59
N GLY A 162 -13.65 -32.91 -29.63
CA GLY A 162 -12.65 -33.98 -29.44
C GLY A 162 -11.39 -33.56 -28.66
N SER A 163 -11.29 -32.29 -28.23
CA SER A 163 -10.29 -31.83 -27.27
C SER A 163 -10.61 -32.37 -25.87
N MET A 164 -9.60 -32.92 -25.19
CA MET A 164 -9.69 -33.34 -23.80
C MET A 164 -9.09 -32.26 -22.90
N GLN A 165 -9.90 -31.69 -22.00
CA GLN A 165 -9.38 -30.84 -20.92
C GLN A 165 -8.81 -31.73 -19.82
N GLN A 166 -7.57 -31.48 -19.41
CA GLN A 166 -6.92 -32.21 -18.32
C GLN A 166 -7.65 -31.96 -16.98
N GLY A 167 -7.58 -32.93 -16.07
CA GLY A 167 -8.10 -32.76 -14.72
C GLY A 167 -7.26 -31.78 -13.91
N MET A 168 -7.93 -30.89 -13.18
CA MET A 168 -7.30 -29.76 -12.49
C MET A 168 -7.77 -29.67 -11.04
N TYR A 169 -6.92 -29.16 -10.17
CA TYR A 169 -7.23 -28.83 -8.79
C TYR A 169 -7.66 -27.37 -8.67
N THR A 170 -8.77 -27.16 -7.96
CA THR A 170 -9.34 -25.83 -7.65
C THR A 170 -9.41 -25.65 -6.14
N PRO A 171 -9.17 -24.44 -5.59
CA PRO A 171 -9.34 -24.22 -4.15
C PRO A 171 -10.76 -24.53 -3.67
N LYS A 172 -10.89 -25.14 -2.50
CA LYS A 172 -12.18 -25.33 -1.83
C LYS A 172 -12.79 -24.00 -1.41
N SER A 173 -14.11 -23.99 -1.20
CA SER A 173 -14.82 -22.81 -0.65
C SER A 173 -14.24 -22.32 0.67
N ALA A 174 -13.90 -23.25 1.59
CA ALA A 174 -13.30 -22.92 2.89
C ALA A 174 -11.95 -22.19 2.77
N VAL A 175 -11.18 -22.45 1.71
CA VAL A 175 -9.91 -21.76 1.47
C VAL A 175 -10.14 -20.28 1.22
N TRP A 176 -11.14 -19.91 0.40
CA TRP A 176 -11.46 -18.51 0.14
C TRP A 176 -11.95 -17.75 1.37
N ASP A 177 -12.55 -18.46 2.32
CA ASP A 177 -13.10 -17.87 3.54
C ASP A 177 -12.10 -17.70 4.66
N VAL A 178 -11.27 -18.71 4.86
CA VAL A 178 -10.43 -18.81 6.05
C VAL A 178 -8.97 -18.67 5.71
N GLU A 179 -8.53 -19.05 4.51
CA GLU A 179 -7.10 -19.27 4.25
C GLU A 179 -6.48 -18.29 3.27
N PHE A 180 -7.27 -17.79 2.31
CA PHE A 180 -6.81 -16.90 1.25
C PHE A 180 -6.14 -15.64 1.84
N ASP A 181 -4.87 -15.46 1.51
CA ASP A 181 -4.05 -14.33 1.95
C ASP A 181 -3.43 -13.61 0.73
N PRO A 182 -3.90 -12.39 0.42
CA PRO A 182 -3.32 -11.55 -0.63
C PRO A 182 -1.81 -11.35 -0.52
N ILE A 183 -1.24 -11.32 0.69
CA ILE A 183 0.20 -11.03 0.87
C ILE A 183 1.04 -12.23 0.46
N SER A 184 0.59 -13.44 0.80
CA SER A 184 1.21 -14.69 0.36
C SER A 184 1.14 -14.84 -1.16
N VAL A 185 0.02 -14.46 -1.78
CA VAL A 185 -0.10 -14.39 -3.25
C VAL A 185 0.86 -13.35 -3.84
N ILE A 186 0.92 -12.14 -3.29
CA ILE A 186 1.83 -11.08 -3.74
C ILE A 186 3.30 -11.52 -3.68
N LEU A 187 3.68 -12.26 -2.64
CA LEU A 187 5.05 -12.78 -2.50
C LEU A 187 5.42 -13.73 -3.66
N ARG A 188 4.45 -14.52 -4.15
CA ARG A 188 4.67 -15.55 -5.19
C ARG A 188 4.29 -15.12 -6.60
N ALA A 189 3.54 -14.04 -6.74
CA ALA A 189 3.12 -13.51 -8.02
C ALA A 189 4.33 -13.00 -8.82
N VAL A 190 4.59 -13.64 -9.96
CA VAL A 190 5.64 -13.23 -10.90
C VAL A 190 5.13 -12.05 -11.75
N TYR A 191 3.84 -12.06 -12.07
CA TYR A 191 3.19 -11.04 -12.88
C TYR A 191 2.04 -10.37 -12.11
N ARG A 192 1.80 -9.08 -12.41
CA ARG A 192 0.63 -8.36 -11.87
C ARG A 192 -0.70 -9.07 -12.15
N ARG A 193 -0.81 -9.78 -13.28
CA ARG A 193 -2.01 -10.55 -13.63
C ARG A 193 -2.31 -11.69 -12.67
N ASP A 194 -1.30 -12.24 -11.99
CA ASP A 194 -1.48 -13.40 -11.11
C ASP A 194 -2.25 -12.97 -9.85
N MET A 195 -1.88 -11.83 -9.27
CA MET A 195 -2.62 -11.20 -8.18
C MET A 195 -4.02 -10.76 -8.61
N GLN A 196 -4.16 -10.19 -9.81
CA GLN A 196 -5.47 -9.83 -10.35
C GLN A 196 -6.38 -11.06 -10.49
N SER A 197 -5.85 -12.16 -11.03
CA SER A 197 -6.60 -13.41 -11.20
C SER A 197 -7.06 -13.97 -9.86
N ALA A 198 -6.20 -13.96 -8.83
CA ALA A 198 -6.58 -14.39 -7.49
C ALA A 198 -7.74 -13.56 -6.91
N MET A 199 -7.68 -12.23 -7.05
CA MET A 199 -8.74 -11.32 -6.59
C MET A 199 -10.04 -11.45 -7.39
N ASP A 200 -9.98 -11.67 -8.70
CA ASP A 200 -11.16 -11.88 -9.55
C ASP A 200 -11.88 -13.17 -9.17
N ARG A 201 -11.12 -14.23 -8.89
CA ARG A 201 -11.67 -15.52 -8.45
C ARG A 201 -12.28 -15.45 -7.06
N TYR A 202 -11.63 -14.75 -6.14
CA TYR A 202 -12.18 -14.45 -4.82
C TYR A 202 -13.49 -13.64 -4.95
N THR A 203 -13.52 -12.62 -5.82
CA THR A 203 -14.74 -11.85 -6.11
C THR A 203 -15.86 -12.74 -6.67
N ALA A 204 -15.52 -13.66 -7.59
CA ALA A 204 -16.49 -14.61 -8.14
C ALA A 204 -17.05 -15.54 -7.05
N PHE A 205 -16.20 -16.01 -6.13
CA PHE A 205 -16.64 -16.81 -4.98
C PHE A 205 -17.61 -16.05 -4.07
N LEU A 206 -17.34 -14.78 -3.76
CA LEU A 206 -18.26 -13.97 -2.94
C LEU A 206 -19.61 -13.73 -3.60
N LYS A 207 -19.62 -13.53 -4.92
CA LYS A 207 -20.85 -13.36 -5.71
C LYS A 207 -21.65 -14.66 -5.78
N GLN A 208 -20.98 -15.79 -6.02
CA GLN A 208 -21.62 -17.10 -6.07
C GLN A 208 -22.20 -17.53 -4.71
N SER A 209 -21.52 -17.19 -3.62
CA SER A 209 -21.99 -17.45 -2.26
C SER A 209 -23.04 -16.45 -1.77
N GLY A 210 -23.37 -15.40 -2.54
CA GLY A 210 -24.31 -14.36 -2.16
C GLY A 210 -23.85 -13.49 -0.98
N ARG A 211 -22.56 -13.50 -0.66
CA ARG A 211 -21.99 -12.79 0.50
C ARG A 211 -21.64 -11.34 0.21
N PHE A 212 -21.27 -11.04 -1.04
CA PHE A 212 -20.88 -9.70 -1.46
C PHE A 212 -21.03 -9.54 -2.97
N ASP A 213 -21.70 -8.46 -3.40
CA ASP A 213 -22.03 -8.20 -4.82
C ASP A 213 -21.11 -7.15 -5.48
N GLY A 214 -20.24 -6.49 -4.70
CA GLY A 214 -19.34 -5.45 -5.19
C GLY A 214 -17.93 -5.95 -5.58
N ASN A 215 -17.00 -5.01 -5.65
CA ASN A 215 -15.56 -5.29 -5.72
C ASN A 215 -15.00 -5.37 -4.29
N PRO A 216 -14.60 -6.55 -3.80
CA PRO A 216 -14.13 -6.69 -2.44
C PRO A 216 -12.76 -6.04 -2.27
N TRP A 217 -12.54 -5.48 -1.09
CA TRP A 217 -11.22 -5.13 -0.61
C TRP A 217 -10.38 -6.40 -0.46
N PRO A 218 -9.06 -6.35 -0.68
CA PRO A 218 -8.18 -7.47 -0.37
C PRO A 218 -8.39 -7.92 1.09
N PRO A 219 -8.72 -9.21 1.33
CA PRO A 219 -8.97 -9.73 2.67
C PRO A 219 -7.63 -9.95 3.39
N TYR A 220 -6.99 -8.86 3.79
CA TYR A 220 -5.76 -8.94 4.57
C TYR A 220 -6.05 -9.58 5.93
N ARG A 221 -5.39 -10.70 6.20
CA ARG A 221 -5.63 -11.51 7.39
C ARG A 221 -4.86 -11.00 8.60
N GLU A 222 -5.44 -11.23 9.78
CA GLU A 222 -4.70 -11.09 11.04
C GLU A 222 -3.47 -11.98 11.03
N ARG A 223 -2.37 -11.43 11.53
CA ARG A 223 -1.05 -12.03 11.44
C ARG A 223 -0.82 -12.92 12.65
N PRO A 224 -0.27 -14.14 12.47
CA PRO A 224 0.25 -14.91 13.59
C PRO A 224 1.24 -14.07 14.41
N PRO A 225 1.20 -14.20 15.75
CA PRO A 225 2.08 -13.43 16.63
C PRO A 225 3.54 -13.67 16.27
N LEU A 226 4.33 -12.60 16.28
CA LEU A 226 5.77 -12.71 16.06
C LEU A 226 6.44 -13.33 17.27
N HIS A 227 7.40 -14.22 17.03
CA HIS A 227 8.30 -14.68 18.08
C HIS A 227 8.99 -13.46 18.74
N PRO A 228 9.15 -13.43 20.09
CA PRO A 228 9.64 -12.26 20.83
C PRO A 228 10.92 -11.64 20.27
N GLN A 229 11.84 -12.46 19.75
CA GLN A 229 13.11 -12.01 19.17
C GLN A 229 12.96 -11.10 17.93
N TYR A 230 11.82 -11.19 17.23
CA TYR A 230 11.51 -10.43 16.03
C TYR A 230 10.47 -9.32 16.25
N GLN A 231 10.00 -9.09 17.49
CA GLN A 231 9.03 -8.03 17.78
C GLN A 231 9.50 -6.63 17.35
N GLY A 232 10.82 -6.40 17.33
CA GLY A 232 11.42 -5.17 16.82
C GLY A 232 11.01 -4.82 15.39
N LEU A 233 10.58 -5.80 14.58
CA LEU A 233 10.05 -5.58 13.23
C LEU A 233 8.81 -4.67 13.22
N LEU A 234 7.95 -4.78 14.25
CA LEU A 234 6.73 -3.96 14.34
C LEU A 234 7.03 -2.50 14.70
N ARG A 235 8.22 -2.19 15.25
CA ARG A 235 8.64 -0.80 15.51
C ARG A 235 8.74 0.03 14.24
N LEU A 236 8.89 -0.59 13.08
CA LEU A 236 8.84 0.09 11.78
C LEU A 236 7.51 0.80 11.55
N LEU A 237 6.40 0.28 12.11
CA LEU A 237 5.07 0.89 12.00
C LEU A 237 4.88 2.06 12.97
N HIS A 238 5.72 2.14 14.01
CA HIS A 238 5.66 3.07 15.13
C HIS A 238 6.85 4.04 15.12
N CYS A 239 7.31 4.45 13.93
CA CYS A 239 8.39 5.42 13.80
C CYS A 239 7.88 6.70 13.13
N LYS A 240 8.49 7.83 13.46
CA LYS A 240 8.01 9.14 12.99
C LYS A 240 8.04 9.24 11.48
N THR A 241 9.04 8.65 10.82
CA THR A 241 9.09 8.55 9.35
C THR A 241 7.87 7.86 8.78
N MET A 242 7.52 6.70 9.33
CA MET A 242 6.40 5.90 8.83
C MET A 242 5.09 6.66 8.98
N HIS A 243 4.89 7.33 10.11
CA HIS A 243 3.72 8.16 10.33
C HIS A 243 3.63 9.30 9.32
N ILE A 244 4.74 9.98 9.03
CA ILE A 244 4.77 11.05 8.03
C ILE A 244 4.45 10.51 6.63
N VAL A 245 5.00 9.35 6.27
CA VAL A 245 4.69 8.67 5.01
C VAL A 245 3.20 8.37 4.93
N LEU A 246 2.62 7.72 5.94
CA LEU A 246 1.19 7.36 5.97
C LEU A 246 0.30 8.60 5.88
N PHE A 247 0.58 9.64 6.66
CA PHE A 247 -0.15 10.91 6.62
C PHE A 247 -0.08 11.55 5.23
N THR A 248 1.12 11.66 4.66
CA THR A 248 1.34 12.29 3.35
C THR A 248 0.61 11.54 2.23
N LEU A 249 0.64 10.20 2.27
CA LEU A 249 -0.06 9.37 1.30
C LEU A 249 -1.58 9.47 1.45
N LEU A 250 -2.12 9.41 2.67
CA LEU A 250 -3.55 9.63 2.93
C LEU A 250 -4.01 11.00 2.44
N TYR A 251 -3.25 12.05 2.73
CA TYR A 251 -3.55 13.41 2.29
C TYR A 251 -3.58 13.48 0.75
N LYS A 252 -2.57 12.94 0.08
CA LYS A 252 -2.52 12.92 -1.39
C LYS A 252 -3.63 12.07 -2.03
N ILE A 253 -4.06 10.97 -1.40
CA ILE A 253 -5.20 10.15 -1.87
C ILE A 253 -6.47 10.98 -1.78
N LEU A 254 -6.65 11.71 -0.68
CA LEU A 254 -7.79 12.61 -0.52
C LEU A 254 -7.81 13.69 -1.61
N MET A 255 -6.63 14.18 -2.02
CA MET A 255 -6.45 15.19 -3.08
C MET A 255 -6.44 14.63 -4.52
N ASP A 256 -6.80 13.37 -4.76
CA ASP A 256 -6.85 12.74 -6.11
C ASP A 256 -5.53 12.82 -6.88
N HIS A 257 -4.40 12.70 -6.18
CA HIS A 257 -3.10 12.76 -6.83
C HIS A 257 -2.91 11.60 -7.82
N GLN A 258 -2.53 11.90 -9.06
CA GLN A 258 -2.48 10.93 -10.17
C GLN A 258 -1.69 9.65 -9.89
N ASN A 259 -0.63 9.72 -9.08
CA ASN A 259 0.20 8.54 -8.77
C ASN A 259 -0.39 7.63 -7.69
N LEU A 260 -1.48 8.01 -7.01
CA LEU A 260 -2.03 7.26 -5.90
C LEU A 260 -3.25 6.45 -6.37
N SER A 261 -2.99 5.18 -6.68
CA SER A 261 -3.99 4.20 -7.13
C SER A 261 -4.77 3.59 -5.96
N ASP A 262 -5.90 2.92 -6.26
CA ASP A 262 -6.63 2.13 -5.27
C ASP A 262 -5.74 1.06 -4.61
N HIS A 263 -4.78 0.51 -5.37
CA HIS A 263 -3.80 -0.42 -4.84
C HIS A 263 -2.86 0.23 -3.81
N VAL A 264 -2.42 1.48 -4.04
CA VAL A 264 -1.67 2.25 -3.03
C VAL A 264 -2.52 2.47 -1.79
N LEU A 265 -3.79 2.84 -1.95
CA LEU A 265 -4.70 3.00 -0.82
C LEU A 265 -4.87 1.69 -0.03
N CYS A 266 -5.00 0.55 -0.70
CA CYS A 266 -5.04 -0.78 -0.06
C CYS A 266 -3.84 -1.01 0.85
N MET A 267 -2.63 -0.75 0.36
CA MET A 267 -1.41 -0.95 1.14
C MET A 267 -1.28 0.06 2.28
N VAL A 268 -1.65 1.32 2.07
CA VAL A 268 -1.61 2.37 3.10
C VAL A 268 -2.56 2.04 4.25
N LEU A 269 -3.81 1.67 3.95
CA LEU A 269 -4.79 1.28 4.98
C LEU A 269 -4.37 0.00 5.69
N TYR A 270 -3.81 -0.97 4.98
CA TYR A 270 -3.32 -2.20 5.60
C TYR A 270 -2.15 -1.94 6.55
N LEU A 271 -1.15 -1.13 6.15
CA LEU A 271 -0.03 -0.75 7.01
C LEU A 271 -0.50 0.02 8.25
N LEU A 272 -1.50 0.90 8.09
CA LEU A 272 -2.11 1.62 9.19
C LEU A 272 -2.85 0.68 10.15
N GLU A 273 -3.65 -0.25 9.62
CA GLU A 273 -4.35 -1.28 10.40
C GLU A 273 -3.37 -2.14 11.19
N MET A 274 -2.31 -2.64 10.55
CA MET A 274 -1.23 -3.38 11.22
C MET A 274 -0.58 -2.55 12.34
N GLY A 275 -0.41 -1.24 12.12
CA GLY A 275 0.12 -0.34 13.12
C GLY A 275 -0.79 -0.27 14.35
N VAL A 276 -2.08 -0.03 14.13
CA VAL A 276 -3.09 0.02 15.22
C VAL A 276 -3.16 -1.31 15.97
N ASP A 277 -3.12 -2.44 15.26
CA ASP A 277 -3.18 -3.77 15.87
C ASP A 277 -1.94 -4.09 16.72
N SER A 278 -0.78 -3.55 16.34
CA SER A 278 0.50 -3.77 17.03
C SER A 278 0.79 -2.78 18.16
N SER A 279 -0.01 -1.74 18.36
CA SER A 279 0.12 -0.84 19.50
C SER A 279 -0.32 -1.54 20.78
N THR A 280 0.58 -1.63 21.77
CA THR A 280 0.27 -2.13 23.12
C THR A 280 -0.27 -0.99 24.00
N GLU A 281 -1.32 -1.24 24.78
CA GLU A 281 -1.89 -0.29 25.77
C GLU A 281 -0.89 0.15 26.87
N SER A 282 0.25 -0.53 27.00
CA SER A 282 1.21 -0.41 28.10
C SER A 282 2.33 0.64 27.91
N GLU A 283 2.04 1.77 27.27
CA GLU A 283 2.89 2.98 27.36
C GLU A 283 2.25 4.08 28.22
N SER A 284 1.28 3.74 29.08
CA SER A 284 0.63 4.71 29.97
C SER A 284 1.37 4.98 31.31
N THR A 285 2.62 4.56 31.52
CA THR A 285 3.29 4.84 32.83
C THR A 285 4.82 4.81 32.88
N ARG A 286 5.52 5.06 31.77
CA ARG A 286 6.96 5.41 31.82
C ARG A 286 7.25 6.51 30.82
N GLU A 287 6.77 7.71 31.12
CA GLU A 287 7.51 8.91 30.74
C GLU A 287 8.82 8.88 31.55
N GLU A 288 9.80 8.09 31.10
CA GLU A 288 11.17 8.56 31.22
C GLU A 288 11.17 9.86 30.40
N PRO A 289 11.46 11.02 30.99
CA PRO A 289 11.60 12.22 30.21
C PRO A 289 12.70 11.93 29.20
N ASP A 290 12.34 11.91 27.92
CA ASP A 290 13.28 11.82 26.80
C ASP A 290 14.05 13.14 26.81
N THR A 291 14.98 13.28 27.75
CA THR A 291 15.63 14.54 28.10
C THR A 291 16.63 15.00 27.04
N GLU A 292 16.73 14.32 25.90
CA GLU A 292 17.67 14.68 24.83
C GLU A 292 17.14 14.58 23.39
N ASP A 293 15.83 14.45 23.15
CA ASP A 293 15.28 14.49 21.79
C ASP A 293 14.17 15.54 21.62
N GLN A 294 14.46 16.77 22.06
CA GLN A 294 13.80 17.99 21.57
C GLN A 294 14.20 18.28 20.11
N CYS A 295 13.95 17.30 19.25
CA CYS A 295 13.94 17.52 17.82
C CYS A 295 12.62 18.21 17.49
N TYR A 296 12.61 19.55 17.54
CA TYR A 296 11.50 20.43 17.08
C TYR A 296 11.15 20.28 15.58
N ASP A 297 11.60 19.18 14.94
CA ASP A 297 11.78 18.99 13.51
C ASP A 297 11.01 17.75 12.99
N SER A 298 10.03 17.27 13.75
CA SER A 298 9.15 16.17 13.36
C SER A 298 7.68 16.53 13.51
N TRP A 299 6.87 16.27 12.49
CA TRP A 299 5.42 16.55 12.51
C TRP A 299 4.67 15.87 13.65
N PHE A 300 5.20 14.78 14.18
CA PHE A 300 4.57 13.99 15.23
C PHE A 300 5.37 14.05 16.54
N PRO A 301 4.70 14.20 17.69
CA PRO A 301 5.35 14.32 18.99
C PRO A 301 6.02 13.01 19.43
N SER A 302 5.44 11.85 19.12
CA SER A 302 5.89 10.55 19.64
C SER A 302 6.12 9.50 18.55
N SER A 303 6.65 8.34 18.92
CA SER A 303 6.68 7.10 18.13
C SER A 303 5.38 6.29 18.20
N SER A 304 4.46 6.59 19.12
CA SER A 304 3.20 5.84 19.22
C SER A 304 2.24 6.23 18.11
N LEU A 305 1.86 5.27 17.26
CA LEU A 305 0.87 5.51 16.20
C LEU A 305 -0.47 5.95 16.80
N LEU A 306 -0.95 5.30 17.85
CA LEU A 306 -2.22 5.64 18.51
C LEU A 306 -2.26 7.09 18.98
N ASN A 307 -1.18 7.60 19.57
CA ASN A 307 -1.09 9.00 20.00
C ASN A 307 -1.03 9.97 18.81
N ASN A 308 -0.46 9.53 17.69
CA ASN A 308 -0.28 10.37 16.52
C ASN A 308 -1.50 10.38 15.57
N LEU A 309 -2.42 9.42 15.70
CA LEU A 309 -3.63 9.35 14.88
C LEU A 309 -4.49 10.62 15.00
N HIS A 310 -4.70 11.09 16.23
CA HIS A 310 -5.47 12.32 16.50
C HIS A 310 -4.64 13.61 16.39
N HIS A 311 -3.31 13.53 16.32
CA HIS A 311 -2.45 14.70 16.25
C HIS A 311 -2.72 15.52 14.97
N VAL A 312 -3.05 16.81 15.13
CA VAL A 312 -3.39 17.71 14.02
C VAL A 312 -2.16 18.43 13.50
N ILE A 313 -1.85 18.20 12.22
CA ILE A 313 -0.82 18.92 11.50
C ILE A 313 -1.45 20.19 10.92
N SER A 314 -1.13 21.33 11.51
CA SER A 314 -1.74 22.62 11.15
C SER A 314 -1.05 23.30 9.98
N PHE A 315 0.27 23.42 10.02
CA PHE A 315 1.05 24.15 9.03
C PHE A 315 2.31 23.36 8.65
N VAL A 316 2.57 23.25 7.35
CA VAL A 316 3.74 22.54 6.81
C VAL A 316 4.51 23.45 5.88
N ARG A 317 5.83 23.55 6.09
CA ARG A 317 6.72 24.23 5.15
C ARG A 317 7.14 23.28 4.03
N VAL A 318 6.91 23.69 2.78
CA VAL A 318 7.31 22.95 1.57
C VAL A 318 8.22 23.80 0.70
N ARG A 319 9.10 23.16 -0.07
CA ARG A 319 9.89 23.82 -1.11
C ARG A 319 9.21 23.64 -2.45
N VAL A 320 8.80 24.74 -3.07
CA VAL A 320 8.07 24.77 -4.34
C VAL A 320 8.76 25.71 -5.32
N ALA A 321 8.48 25.55 -6.61
CA ALA A 321 8.97 26.49 -7.62
C ALA A 321 8.32 27.88 -7.41
N HIS A 322 9.01 28.95 -7.83
CA HIS A 322 8.54 30.33 -7.64
C HIS A 322 7.18 30.62 -8.32
N ASP A 323 6.85 29.89 -9.39
CA ASP A 323 5.60 29.98 -10.14
C ASP A 323 4.47 29.09 -9.59
N ALA A 324 4.71 28.38 -8.48
CA ALA A 324 3.75 27.44 -7.92
C ALA A 324 2.54 28.18 -7.27
N PRO A 325 1.31 27.65 -7.40
CA PRO A 325 0.09 28.29 -6.90
C PRO A 325 0.09 28.55 -5.39
N GLU A 326 0.89 27.80 -4.64
CA GLU A 326 1.07 27.94 -3.20
C GLU A 326 1.79 29.23 -2.81
N VAL A 327 2.71 29.72 -3.64
CA VAL A 327 3.46 30.98 -3.41
C VAL A 327 2.54 32.18 -3.58
N ALA A 328 1.64 32.15 -4.57
CA ALA A 328 0.66 33.23 -4.80
C ALA A 328 -0.34 33.38 -3.64
N ARG A 329 -0.69 32.29 -2.94
CA ARG A 329 -1.58 32.31 -1.77
C ARG A 329 -0.94 32.92 -0.52
N GLN A 330 0.40 32.92 -0.43
CA GLN A 330 1.11 33.60 0.66
C GLN A 330 1.08 35.11 0.53
N VAL A 331 1.10 35.65 -0.71
CA VAL A 331 1.13 37.11 -0.94
C VAL A 331 -0.13 37.82 -0.41
N THR A 332 -1.24 37.10 -0.25
CA THR A 332 -2.51 37.62 0.28
C THR A 332 -2.63 37.65 1.80
N HIS A 333 -1.72 37.04 2.56
CA HIS A 333 -1.72 37.07 4.02
C HIS A 333 -0.49 37.83 4.53
N GLU A 334 -0.69 38.97 5.19
CA GLU A 334 0.41 39.69 5.87
C GLU A 334 1.11 38.78 6.90
N PRO A 335 2.44 38.93 7.10
CA PRO A 335 3.23 38.04 7.95
C PRO A 335 2.93 38.32 9.43
N ASN A 336 1.86 37.70 9.95
CA ASN A 336 1.64 37.59 11.38
C ASN A 336 2.39 36.38 11.96
N SER A 337 2.67 36.45 13.26
CA SER A 337 3.40 35.52 14.16
C SER A 337 3.24 33.99 13.96
N THR A 338 2.30 33.55 13.14
CA THR A 338 2.07 32.16 12.67
C THR A 338 3.22 31.52 11.90
N GLU A 339 4.17 32.28 11.34
CA GLU A 339 5.32 31.68 10.65
C GLU A 339 6.19 30.84 11.60
N GLN A 340 6.26 31.17 12.90
CA GLN A 340 7.08 30.45 13.87
C GLN A 340 6.55 29.06 14.23
N THR A 341 5.24 28.79 14.04
CA THR A 341 4.59 27.52 14.38
C THR A 341 4.52 26.51 13.22
N ALA A 342 5.01 26.86 12.03
CA ALA A 342 4.98 25.98 10.87
C ALA A 342 6.03 24.87 10.98
N GLN A 343 5.56 23.61 11.01
CA GLN A 343 6.42 22.44 11.12
C GLN A 343 7.18 22.24 9.81
N VAL A 344 8.51 22.18 9.90
CA VAL A 344 9.37 21.87 8.77
C VAL A 344 9.45 20.35 8.64
N PHE A 345 9.30 19.82 7.43
CA PHE A 345 9.80 18.49 7.15
C PHE A 345 10.27 18.38 5.71
N SER A 346 11.57 18.13 5.54
CA SER A 346 12.12 17.58 4.31
C SER A 346 12.53 16.15 4.61
N LEU A 347 11.71 15.17 4.17
CA LEU A 347 12.01 13.74 4.30
C LEU A 347 13.44 13.41 3.81
N VAL A 348 13.92 14.19 2.84
CA VAL A 348 15.23 14.02 2.22
C VAL A 348 16.28 14.96 2.80
N ALA A 349 16.16 16.29 2.70
CA ALA A 349 17.36 17.14 2.76
C ALA A 349 18.02 17.21 4.16
N GLU A 350 17.20 17.27 5.21
CA GLU A 350 17.68 17.54 6.57
C GLU A 350 18.12 16.25 7.26
N ARG A 351 17.38 15.15 7.05
CA ARG A 351 17.81 13.81 7.47
C ARG A 351 18.93 13.24 6.60
N ARG A 352 18.99 13.50 5.29
CA ARG A 352 20.15 13.16 4.43
C ARG A 352 21.42 13.86 4.91
N ARG A 353 21.33 15.12 5.35
CA ARG A 353 22.49 15.84 5.93
C ARG A 353 22.95 15.21 7.24
N LYS A 354 22.02 15.01 8.20
CA LYS A 354 22.31 14.33 9.47
C LYS A 354 22.81 12.89 9.27
N PHE A 355 22.34 12.19 8.24
CA PHE A 355 22.72 10.82 7.89
C PHE A 355 24.09 10.74 7.21
N GLN A 356 24.41 11.64 6.27
CA GLN A 356 25.75 11.74 5.69
C GLN A 356 26.78 12.07 6.79
N GLU A 357 26.42 12.95 7.73
CA GLU A 357 27.23 13.26 8.92
C GLU A 357 27.41 12.02 9.83
N MET A 358 26.38 11.18 9.99
CA MET A 358 26.43 9.96 10.80
C MET A 358 27.25 8.83 10.15
N ILE A 359 27.13 8.64 8.83
CA ILE A 359 28.00 7.72 8.06
C ILE A 359 29.45 8.17 8.15
N ASN A 360 29.72 9.47 7.97
CA ASN A 360 31.08 10.00 8.05
C ASN A 360 31.66 9.79 9.46
N LYS A 361 30.89 10.04 10.52
CA LYS A 361 31.31 9.77 11.91
C LYS A 361 31.58 8.29 12.18
N ASN A 362 30.73 7.37 11.71
CA ASN A 362 30.94 5.94 11.89
C ASN A 362 32.10 5.40 11.03
N SER A 363 32.33 5.99 9.86
CA SER A 363 33.49 5.71 9.01
C SER A 363 34.79 6.22 9.65
N GLU A 364 34.77 7.39 10.28
CA GLU A 364 35.90 7.93 11.05
C GLU A 364 36.17 7.10 12.31
N ALA A 365 35.14 6.64 13.01
CA ALA A 365 35.27 5.75 14.16
C ALA A 365 35.81 4.36 13.76
N ALA A 366 35.37 3.82 12.63
CA ALA A 366 35.88 2.57 12.07
C ALA A 366 37.34 2.71 11.57
N ALA A 367 37.70 3.86 11.00
CA ALA A 367 39.08 4.18 10.62
C ALA A 367 39.98 4.37 11.85
N ALA A 368 39.46 4.94 12.94
CA ALA A 368 40.18 5.08 14.21
C ALA A 368 40.36 3.75 14.96
N ALA A 369 39.41 2.82 14.83
CA ALA A 369 39.48 1.49 15.45
C ALA A 369 40.33 0.48 14.65
N GLY A 370 40.64 0.75 13.37
CA GLY A 370 41.27 -0.17 12.44
C GLY A 370 42.77 0.09 12.17
N VAL A 371 43.61 0.24 13.19
CA VAL A 371 45.08 0.23 12.99
C VAL A 371 45.60 -1.20 13.20
N PHE A 372 45.51 -2.05 12.17
CA PHE A 372 46.46 -3.16 11.95
C PHE A 372 46.46 -3.65 10.49
N ARG A 373 47.39 -3.07 9.72
CA ARG A 373 48.26 -3.69 8.68
C ARG A 373 47.68 -4.81 7.80
N ARG A 374 47.63 -4.57 6.48
CA ARG A 374 48.47 -5.30 5.48
C ARG A 374 48.50 -4.64 4.10
N HIS A 375 49.72 -4.60 3.56
CA HIS A 375 50.08 -4.24 2.18
C HIS A 375 49.61 -5.28 1.17
N SER A 376 49.17 -4.83 -0.02
CA SER A 376 49.81 -5.18 -1.30
C SER A 376 49.11 -4.53 -2.50
N SER A 377 49.87 -3.65 -3.17
CA SER A 377 49.88 -3.29 -4.60
C SER A 377 48.83 -3.85 -5.57
N SER A 378 48.10 -2.95 -6.25
CA SER A 378 48.01 -2.92 -7.72
C SER A 378 47.47 -1.55 -8.20
N ARG A 379 48.11 -0.97 -9.23
CA ARG A 379 47.75 0.31 -9.87
C ARG A 379 46.47 0.14 -10.73
N PRO A 380 45.57 1.13 -10.83
CA PRO A 380 44.55 1.11 -11.87
C PRO A 380 45.08 1.77 -13.16
N HIS A 381 44.83 1.09 -14.28
CA HIS A 381 45.00 1.63 -15.62
C HIS A 381 43.94 2.70 -15.91
N SER A 382 44.41 3.84 -16.43
CA SER A 382 43.60 4.94 -16.93
C SER A 382 42.87 4.55 -18.22
N GLY A 383 41.55 4.34 -18.13
CA GLY A 383 40.65 4.25 -19.27
C GLY A 383 39.82 5.53 -19.39
N GLN A 384 40.10 6.35 -20.41
CA GLN A 384 39.29 7.51 -20.78
C GLN A 384 37.88 7.06 -21.19
N ALA A 385 36.87 7.46 -20.42
CA ALA A 385 35.47 7.45 -20.87
C ALA A 385 35.04 8.89 -21.13
N ARG A 386 34.71 9.16 -22.41
CA ARG A 386 34.24 10.44 -22.94
C ARG A 386 32.97 10.89 -22.22
N SER A 387 33.00 12.09 -21.62
CA SER A 387 31.81 12.79 -21.16
C SER A 387 31.02 13.30 -22.37
N PHE A 388 29.90 12.65 -22.69
CA PHE A 388 28.88 13.27 -23.52
C PHE A 388 28.09 14.24 -22.63
N GLY A 389 28.12 15.52 -23.01
CA GLY A 389 27.46 16.61 -22.28
C GLY A 389 25.95 16.42 -22.25
N ALA A 390 25.41 16.25 -21.05
CA ALA A 390 24.01 16.58 -20.78
C ALA A 390 23.90 18.12 -20.63
N PRO A 391 22.87 18.77 -21.19
CA PRO A 391 22.67 20.19 -20.97
C PRO A 391 22.43 20.44 -19.47
N MET A 392 23.27 21.29 -18.88
CA MET A 392 23.08 21.80 -17.52
C MET A 392 21.79 22.63 -17.49
N LEU A 393 20.67 22.02 -17.10
CA LEU A 393 19.51 22.76 -16.62
C LEU A 393 19.94 23.50 -15.35
N LEU A 394 19.87 24.83 -15.37
CA LEU A 394 20.04 25.67 -14.18
C LEU A 394 19.13 25.12 -13.06
N PRO A 395 19.61 25.01 -11.81
CA PRO A 395 18.75 24.63 -10.71
C PRO A 395 17.63 25.67 -10.60
N GLN A 396 16.38 25.24 -10.78
CA GLN A 396 15.22 26.10 -10.52
C GLN A 396 15.31 26.58 -9.06
N GLN A 397 15.24 27.89 -8.85
CA GLN A 397 15.24 28.47 -7.51
C GLN A 397 13.94 28.07 -6.81
N LEU A 398 14.03 27.14 -5.86
CA LEU A 398 12.91 26.73 -5.02
C LEU A 398 12.71 27.75 -3.88
N VAL A 399 11.48 28.17 -3.68
CA VAL A 399 11.05 29.05 -2.59
C VAL A 399 10.36 28.21 -1.51
N THR A 400 10.48 28.64 -0.26
CA THR A 400 9.76 27.99 0.85
C THR A 400 8.37 28.58 0.97
N ALA A 401 7.34 27.74 0.82
CA ALA A 401 5.95 28.10 1.06
C ALA A 401 5.41 27.39 2.32
N VAL A 402 4.52 28.05 3.05
CA VAL A 402 3.82 27.50 4.21
C VAL A 402 2.41 27.11 3.77
N LEU A 403 2.06 25.83 3.90
CA LEU A 403 0.74 25.31 3.61
C LEU A 403 -0.03 25.12 4.91
N GLU A 404 -1.27 25.60 4.92
CA GLU A 404 -2.24 25.32 5.95
C GLU A 404 -2.96 24.01 5.62
N ILE A 405 -2.83 23.02 6.50
CA ILE A 405 -3.40 21.67 6.33
C ILE A 405 -4.58 21.48 7.30
N ARG A 406 -4.32 21.60 8.60
CA ARG A 406 -5.29 21.40 9.70
C ARG A 406 -5.98 20.02 9.66
N GLU A 407 -5.21 18.98 9.37
CA GLU A 407 -5.70 17.60 9.35
C GLU A 407 -4.91 16.71 10.31
N SER A 408 -5.59 15.71 10.86
CA SER A 408 -4.99 14.54 11.52
C SER A 408 -5.18 13.30 10.65
N MET A 409 -4.54 12.17 11.00
CA MET A 409 -4.81 10.92 10.27
C MET A 409 -6.27 10.50 10.41
N LEU A 410 -6.88 10.70 11.59
CA LEU A 410 -8.30 10.42 11.82
C LEU A 410 -9.19 11.29 10.93
N SER A 411 -8.92 12.59 10.80
CA SER A 411 -9.74 13.46 9.94
C SER A 411 -9.62 13.10 8.47
N LEU A 412 -8.42 12.70 8.01
CA LEU A 412 -8.20 12.21 6.65
C LEU A 412 -8.96 10.91 6.37
N LEU A 413 -8.94 9.96 7.31
CA LEU A 413 -9.69 8.70 7.19
C LEU A 413 -11.21 8.94 7.14
N VAL A 414 -11.74 9.79 8.01
CA VAL A 414 -13.17 10.16 8.00
C VAL A 414 -13.54 10.84 6.69
N LYS A 415 -12.72 11.77 6.19
CA LYS A 415 -12.97 12.43 4.89
C LYS A 415 -12.88 11.45 3.73
N LEU A 416 -11.96 10.50 3.78
CA LEU A 416 -11.82 9.44 2.79
C LEU A 416 -13.03 8.51 2.78
N HIS A 417 -13.55 8.14 3.96
CA HIS A 417 -14.79 7.36 4.08
C HIS A 417 -15.97 8.08 3.40
N HIS A 418 -16.17 9.37 3.69
CA HIS A 418 -17.20 10.18 3.02
C HIS A 418 -17.02 10.22 1.50
N LYS A 419 -15.77 10.40 1.04
CA LYS A 419 -15.42 10.44 -0.39
C LYS A 419 -15.76 9.13 -1.09
N LEU A 420 -15.42 7.99 -0.48
CA LEU A 420 -15.72 6.66 -1.02
C LEU A 420 -17.22 6.32 -0.96
N SER A 421 -17.94 6.78 0.06
CA SER A 421 -19.38 6.54 0.19
C SER A 421 -20.22 7.39 -0.76
N GLY A 422 -19.69 8.52 -1.25
CA GLY A 422 -20.43 9.49 -2.03
C GLY A 422 -21.57 10.19 -1.26
N LYS A 423 -21.63 10.03 0.06
CA LYS A 423 -22.63 10.63 0.96
C LYS A 423 -21.91 11.40 2.07
N GLN A 424 -22.40 12.61 2.36
CA GLN A 424 -22.04 13.34 3.58
C GLN A 424 -22.65 12.63 4.79
N ASP A 425 -21.93 12.58 5.92
CA ASP A 425 -22.31 11.91 7.18
C ASP A 425 -22.58 10.40 7.05
N SER A 426 -21.76 9.70 6.26
CA SER A 426 -21.91 8.24 6.06
C SER A 426 -21.29 7.40 7.17
N TYR A 427 -20.35 7.96 7.94
CA TYR A 427 -19.73 7.27 9.07
C TYR A 427 -20.66 7.39 10.30
N PRO A 428 -21.17 6.28 10.86
CA PRO A 428 -22.16 6.33 11.94
C PRO A 428 -21.56 6.55 13.35
N GLY A 429 -20.26 6.85 13.45
CA GLY A 429 -19.57 7.01 14.73
C GLY A 429 -19.03 5.70 15.33
N PRO A 430 -18.24 5.80 16.42
CA PRO A 430 -17.59 4.66 17.06
C PRO A 430 -18.54 3.70 17.80
N ASP A 431 -19.65 4.21 18.36
CA ASP A 431 -20.57 3.47 19.26
C ASP A 431 -21.60 2.56 18.58
N THR A 432 -21.65 2.51 17.25
CA THR A 432 -22.65 1.69 16.57
C THR A 432 -22.25 0.21 16.61
N GLU A 433 -22.91 -0.58 17.47
CA GLU A 433 -22.83 -2.06 17.44
C GLU A 433 -23.15 -2.55 16.03
N ARG A 434 -22.17 -3.18 15.39
CA ARG A 434 -22.33 -3.78 14.06
C ARG A 434 -22.07 -5.26 14.13
N PRO A 435 -22.80 -6.05 13.31
CA PRO A 435 -22.59 -7.50 13.25
C PRO A 435 -21.13 -7.80 12.94
N THR A 436 -20.64 -8.90 13.52
CA THR A 436 -19.29 -9.47 13.41
C THR A 436 -18.54 -9.02 12.17
N PRO A 437 -17.27 -8.56 12.27
CA PRO A 437 -16.52 -8.07 11.12
C PRO A 437 -16.58 -9.14 10.03
N LEU A 438 -17.31 -8.87 8.94
CA LEU A 438 -17.20 -9.72 7.78
C LEU A 438 -15.74 -9.62 7.35
N THR A 439 -15.05 -10.77 7.28
CA THR A 439 -13.72 -10.90 6.65
C THR A 439 -13.70 -10.27 5.26
N HIS A 440 -14.87 -10.15 4.65
CA HIS A 440 -15.12 -9.74 3.27
C HIS A 440 -15.88 -8.42 3.27
N GLY A 441 -15.30 -7.35 2.73
CA GLY A 441 -15.93 -6.02 2.70
C GLY A 441 -15.34 -5.13 1.61
N ASP A 442 -15.82 -3.90 1.52
CA ASP A 442 -15.26 -2.86 0.64
C ASP A 442 -14.27 -1.96 1.41
N GLY A 443 -13.73 -0.95 0.72
CA GLY A 443 -12.83 0.02 1.34
C GLY A 443 -13.47 0.82 2.48
N LEU A 444 -14.81 1.00 2.48
CA LEU A 444 -15.52 1.69 3.55
C LEU A 444 -15.46 0.88 4.84
N ALA A 445 -15.78 -0.41 4.75
CA ALA A 445 -15.74 -1.31 5.90
C ALA A 445 -14.33 -1.38 6.52
N VAL A 446 -13.27 -1.31 5.71
CA VAL A 446 -11.89 -1.28 6.21
C VAL A 446 -11.57 0.02 6.95
N ILE A 447 -11.93 1.17 6.39
CA ILE A 447 -11.71 2.46 7.06
C ILE A 447 -12.49 2.49 8.38
N GLU A 448 -13.74 2.03 8.39
CA GLU A 448 -14.56 1.95 9.60
C GLU A 448 -13.93 1.06 10.66
N ARG A 449 -13.43 -0.12 10.26
CA ARG A 449 -12.73 -1.05 11.15
C ARG A 449 -11.48 -0.43 11.76
N ILE A 450 -10.67 0.29 10.97
CA ILE A 450 -9.48 1.00 11.47
C ILE A 450 -9.88 2.07 12.49
N LEU A 451 -10.89 2.88 12.17
CA LEU A 451 -11.39 3.93 13.06
C LEU A 451 -11.93 3.36 14.39
N GLN A 452 -12.69 2.25 14.32
CA GLN A 452 -13.19 1.54 15.50
C GLN A 452 -12.04 0.98 16.35
N LYS A 453 -11.07 0.30 15.73
CA LYS A 453 -9.88 -0.21 16.44
C LYS A 453 -9.10 0.93 17.10
N ALA A 454 -8.97 2.08 16.45
CA ALA A 454 -8.29 3.25 16.99
C ALA A 454 -9.02 3.86 18.20
N ALA A 455 -10.36 3.95 18.14
CA ALA A 455 -11.20 4.43 19.24
C ALA A 455 -11.15 3.48 20.44
N GLN A 456 -11.33 2.17 20.20
CA GLN A 456 -11.31 1.15 21.25
C GLN A 456 -9.99 1.09 22.03
N ARG A 457 -8.87 1.44 21.39
CA ARG A 457 -7.53 1.39 22.01
C ARG A 457 -7.07 2.74 22.59
N SER A 458 -7.80 3.84 22.41
CA SER A 458 -7.40 5.16 22.93
C SER A 458 -8.60 6.09 23.10
N CYS A 459 -8.84 6.50 24.34
CA CYS A 459 -9.89 7.48 24.66
C CYS A 459 -9.67 8.85 23.98
N GLN A 460 -8.42 9.26 23.74
CA GLN A 460 -8.13 10.50 23.00
C GLN A 460 -8.55 10.38 21.53
N ASN A 461 -8.35 9.21 20.91
CA ASN A 461 -8.80 8.97 19.54
C ASN A 461 -10.32 8.92 19.44
N GLU A 462 -10.99 8.29 20.42
CA GLU A 462 -12.45 8.27 20.54
C GLU A 462 -13.03 9.69 20.63
N GLN A 463 -12.57 10.50 21.58
CA GLN A 463 -12.99 11.91 21.73
C GLN A 463 -12.71 12.73 20.46
N SER A 464 -11.54 12.55 19.86
CA SER A 464 -11.18 13.24 18.62
C SER A 464 -12.08 12.84 17.46
N LEU A 465 -12.48 11.57 17.38
CA LEU A 465 -13.41 11.09 16.35
C LEU A 465 -14.80 11.67 16.53
N GLU A 466 -15.30 11.72 17.76
CA GLU A 466 -16.57 12.40 18.07
C GLU A 466 -16.53 13.86 17.63
N GLU A 467 -15.48 14.60 18.00
CA GLU A 467 -15.32 15.99 17.58
C GLU A 467 -15.28 16.17 16.06
N ILE A 468 -14.56 15.30 15.34
CA ILE A 468 -14.46 15.35 13.89
C ILE A 468 -15.85 15.08 13.29
N CYS A 469 -16.57 14.08 13.77
CA CYS A 469 -17.91 13.75 13.29
C CYS A 469 -18.90 14.90 13.56
N CYS A 470 -18.84 15.52 14.75
CA CYS A 470 -19.67 16.68 15.09
C CYS A 470 -19.38 17.91 14.24
N LYS A 471 -18.12 18.14 13.85
CA LYS A 471 -17.73 19.26 12.96
C LYS A 471 -18.15 19.03 11.50
N VAL A 472 -18.33 17.77 11.09
CA VAL A 472 -18.73 17.39 9.72
C VAL A 472 -20.26 17.41 9.57
N ALA A 473 -21.02 17.11 10.63
CA ALA A 473 -22.48 17.26 10.65
C ALA A 473 -22.91 18.74 10.72
N PRO A 474 -23.89 19.21 9.92
CA PRO A 474 -24.36 20.59 10.03
C PRO A 474 -25.14 20.82 11.35
N PRO A 475 -25.11 22.05 11.93
CA PRO A 475 -26.03 22.41 12.99
C PRO A 475 -27.44 22.48 12.39
N VAL A 476 -28.25 21.43 12.58
CA VAL A 476 -29.61 21.35 12.04
C VAL A 476 -30.51 22.40 12.72
N PRO A 477 -31.06 23.40 12.00
CA PRO A 477 -32.24 24.12 12.47
C PRO A 477 -33.47 23.22 12.26
N PRO A 478 -34.51 23.32 13.12
CA PRO A 478 -35.67 22.43 13.02
C PRO A 478 -36.37 22.57 11.67
N ARG A 479 -36.55 21.43 10.99
CA ARG A 479 -37.18 21.28 9.67
C ARG A 479 -38.55 21.96 9.60
N ARG A 480 -38.73 22.85 8.61
CA ARG A 480 -40.03 23.09 7.97
C ARG A 480 -40.00 22.44 6.58
N THR A 481 -40.88 21.47 6.37
CA THR A 481 -41.12 20.80 5.08
C THR A 481 -41.74 21.76 4.06
N SER A 482 -41.12 21.90 2.88
CA SER A 482 -41.77 22.47 1.69
C SER A 482 -41.68 21.48 0.50
N PRO A 483 -42.81 21.18 -0.19
CA PRO A 483 -42.90 20.08 -1.15
C PRO A 483 -42.61 20.53 -2.61
N GLY A 484 -41.52 21.26 -2.83
CA GLY A 484 -41.21 21.88 -4.13
C GLY A 484 -40.13 21.20 -4.99
N GLU A 485 -39.23 20.40 -4.39
CA GLU A 485 -38.02 19.94 -5.09
C GLU A 485 -38.16 18.62 -5.87
N SER A 486 -39.23 17.85 -5.69
CA SER A 486 -39.37 16.54 -6.36
C SER A 486 -39.70 16.68 -7.86
N LEU A 487 -40.48 17.69 -8.25
CA LEU A 487 -40.94 17.87 -9.62
C LEU A 487 -39.81 18.26 -10.59
N ASP A 488 -38.84 19.05 -10.14
CA ASP A 488 -37.74 19.52 -10.99
C ASP A 488 -36.68 18.42 -11.25
N LYS A 489 -36.53 17.46 -10.33
CA LYS A 489 -35.69 16.26 -10.53
C LYS A 489 -36.34 15.25 -11.49
N GLU A 490 -37.66 15.10 -11.45
CA GLU A 490 -38.42 14.20 -12.34
C GLU A 490 -38.38 14.70 -13.79
N GLU A 491 -38.59 16.01 -14.01
CA GLU A 491 -38.57 16.63 -15.34
C GLU A 491 -37.17 16.55 -16.01
N ARG A 492 -36.09 16.73 -15.23
CA ARG A 492 -34.71 16.57 -15.73
C ARG A 492 -34.40 15.12 -16.11
N ARG A 493 -34.88 14.13 -15.34
CA ARG A 493 -34.73 12.69 -15.68
C ARG A 493 -35.49 12.32 -16.94
N ARG A 494 -36.69 12.86 -17.15
CA ARG A 494 -37.49 12.63 -18.36
C ARG A 494 -36.76 13.15 -19.61
N ARG A 495 -36.25 14.39 -19.56
CA ARG A 495 -35.52 15.01 -20.69
C ARG A 495 -34.21 14.28 -21.03
N ALA A 496 -33.52 13.70 -20.03
CA ALA A 496 -32.33 12.90 -20.26
C ALA A 496 -32.65 11.59 -21.01
N ARG A 497 -33.75 10.91 -20.65
CA ARG A 497 -34.18 9.66 -21.32
C ARG A 497 -34.61 9.91 -22.77
N GLU A 498 -35.32 11.00 -23.05
CA GLU A 498 -35.70 11.36 -24.43
C GLU A 498 -34.48 11.64 -25.31
N ARG A 499 -33.47 12.34 -24.78
CA ARG A 499 -32.21 12.59 -25.51
C ARG A 499 -31.47 11.29 -25.82
N GLN A 500 -31.40 10.36 -24.86
CA GLN A 500 -30.80 9.04 -25.07
C GLN A 500 -31.53 8.23 -26.15
N LYS A 501 -32.88 8.26 -26.15
CA LYS A 501 -33.69 7.55 -27.14
C LYS A 501 -33.55 8.14 -28.55
N LYS A 502 -33.43 9.46 -28.67
CA LYS A 502 -33.20 10.15 -29.96
C LYS A 502 -31.83 9.81 -30.54
N LEU A 503 -30.80 9.78 -29.71
CA LEU A 503 -29.45 9.35 -30.13
C LEU A 503 -29.44 7.90 -30.61
N LEU A 504 -30.10 6.98 -29.89
CA LEU A 504 -30.21 5.57 -30.32
C LEU A 504 -30.91 5.44 -31.68
N ALA A 505 -31.98 6.21 -31.89
CA ALA A 505 -32.71 6.21 -33.16
C ALA A 505 -31.86 6.80 -34.31
N GLU A 506 -31.06 7.83 -34.03
CA GLU A 506 -30.14 8.40 -35.01
C GLU A 506 -29.02 7.42 -35.40
N PHE A 507 -28.45 6.70 -34.42
CA PHE A 507 -27.48 5.63 -34.69
C PHE A 507 -28.10 4.49 -35.52
N ALA A 508 -29.31 4.05 -35.18
CA ALA A 508 -30.01 3.02 -35.94
C ALA A 508 -30.31 3.47 -37.38
N SER A 509 -30.71 4.73 -37.58
CA SER A 509 -30.96 5.30 -38.90
C SER A 509 -29.67 5.39 -39.73
N ARG A 510 -28.55 5.81 -39.13
CA ARG A 510 -27.24 5.87 -39.81
C ARG A 510 -26.70 4.49 -40.15
N GLN A 511 -26.92 3.51 -39.28
CA GLN A 511 -26.53 2.13 -39.54
C GLN A 511 -27.36 1.54 -40.69
N LYS A 512 -28.66 1.83 -40.73
CA LYS A 512 -29.54 1.39 -41.82
C LYS A 512 -29.16 2.04 -43.16
N SER A 513 -28.91 3.35 -43.18
CA SER A 513 -28.46 4.03 -44.41
C SER A 513 -27.11 3.49 -44.89
N PHE A 514 -26.19 3.20 -43.96
CA PHE A 514 -24.90 2.60 -44.30
C PHE A 514 -25.06 1.20 -44.91
N MET A 515 -25.96 0.37 -44.37
CA MET A 515 -26.28 -0.95 -44.93
C MET A 515 -26.94 -0.86 -46.31
N GLU A 516 -27.85 0.10 -46.52
CA GLU A 516 -28.50 0.33 -47.83
C GLU A 516 -27.48 0.80 -48.88
N THR A 517 -26.60 1.75 -48.56
CA THR A 517 -25.52 2.18 -49.46
C THR A 517 -24.52 1.05 -49.74
N ALA A 518 -24.21 0.22 -48.74
CA ALA A 518 -23.33 -0.94 -48.94
C ALA A 518 -23.96 -2.01 -49.84
N MET A 519 -25.29 -2.18 -49.79
CA MET A 519 -26.02 -3.08 -50.70
C MET A 519 -26.10 -2.53 -52.14
N GLU A 520 -26.28 -1.21 -52.33
CA GLU A 520 -26.30 -0.58 -53.65
C GLU A 520 -24.95 -0.65 -54.39
N ILE A 521 -23.83 -0.71 -53.66
CA ILE A 521 -22.48 -0.89 -54.23
C ILE A 521 -22.21 -2.34 -54.64
N SER A 522 -23.09 -3.29 -54.25
CA SER A 522 -22.94 -4.73 -54.53
C SER A 522 -23.84 -5.27 -55.65
N LYS A 523 -24.55 -4.39 -56.38
CA LYS A 523 -25.24 -4.67 -57.65
C LYS A 523 -24.52 -3.94 -58.78
#